data_AF-A0A841C275-F1
#
_entry.id   AF-A0A841C275-F1
#
_cell.length_a   1.000
_cell.length_b   1.000
_cell.length_c   1.000
_cell.angle_alpha   90.00
_cell.angle_beta   90.00
_cell.angle_gamma   90.00
#
_symmetry.space_group_name_H-M   'P 1'
#
loop_
_entity.id
_entity.type
_entity.pdbx_description
1 polymer ?
#
loop_
_entity_poly.entity_id
_entity_poly.type
_entity_poly.pdbx_seq_one_letter_code
_entity_poly.pdbx_strand_id
1 'polypeptide(L)'
;MAQRSRLRLHAILAATTTVAVVVGGLALTGGTALAAGTGQITGYGGKCVDVAGASPANGTAVQLWACNGSTAQQWTVGTDATVRALGKCLDVASAGTANGTKVQIYDCNGTNAQKWTASGATLVNTGSGKCLDATGPSSADGTLLQIWTCGTGANQQWTLPTGPAPSPSASTSPPPASGFTHPGVLVSRPQLDFVKGRVQAGAQPWTSAYNAMIGSRYASLSRTPLPRSVVECGSYSNPNYGCTDEREDAIAAYTDALAWYITGNAAYAQKAIQLMDAWSAVITSHTNSNAPLQTGWAGSVWPRAAEIIKYTYGSWPNSGRFATMLRNVYLPVVRNGSNSNGNWELSMMEAAVGISVFLEDRAAYNSAIARYLNRVHAFVYLTTDGALPYTVPGSGLTTSSQIIGYWQGQSTFVNGLAQETCRDFVHTGYGISAISHVAETARIQGQDLYPQVGERLRQALGFQSTYELGTAVPSWLCGGSVNRGLGPVTEVGYNAMHNRLGYAMANTQTLTNQQRPAGTNNLFVAWETLTHGDNPS
;
A
#
# COMPACT_ATOMS: atom_id res chain seq x y z
N MET A 1 -70.23 -54.09 -45.19
CA MET A 1 -69.94 -52.64 -45.26
C MET A 1 -69.45 -52.16 -43.90
N ALA A 2 -68.54 -51.20 -43.94
CA ALA A 2 -67.56 -50.88 -42.91
C ALA A 2 -68.10 -50.15 -41.66
N GLN A 3 -67.22 -50.14 -40.65
CA GLN A 3 -66.99 -49.05 -39.68
C GLN A 3 -68.04 -48.85 -38.56
N ARG A 4 -67.59 -49.01 -37.30
CA ARG A 4 -67.34 -47.88 -36.39
C ARG A 4 -66.83 -48.34 -35.01
N SER A 5 -65.78 -47.66 -34.59
CA SER A 5 -65.06 -47.78 -33.32
C SER A 5 -65.84 -47.23 -32.13
N ARG A 6 -65.58 -47.77 -30.92
CA ARG A 6 -65.40 -47.06 -29.62
C ARG A 6 -65.34 -48.05 -28.44
N LEU A 7 -64.37 -47.85 -27.53
CA LEU A 7 -64.41 -47.86 -26.04
C LEU A 7 -62.99 -48.15 -25.51
N ARG A 8 -62.25 -47.16 -24.98
CA ARG A 8 -62.18 -46.64 -23.58
C ARG A 8 -61.41 -47.52 -22.57
N LEU A 9 -60.24 -46.97 -22.18
CA LEU A 9 -59.51 -46.96 -20.89
C LEU A 9 -59.24 -48.28 -20.14
N HIS A 10 -58.00 -48.46 -19.65
CA HIS A 10 -57.62 -48.51 -18.21
C HIS A 10 -56.09 -48.37 -18.07
N ALA A 11 -55.66 -47.75 -16.96
CA ALA A 11 -54.31 -47.27 -16.64
C ALA A 11 -53.35 -48.36 -16.12
N ILE A 12 -52.03 -48.17 -16.30
CA ILE A 12 -50.98 -48.87 -15.52
C ILE A 12 -49.83 -47.89 -15.19
N LEU A 13 -49.47 -47.84 -13.90
CA LEU A 13 -48.36 -47.10 -13.29
C LEU A 13 -46.99 -47.55 -13.83
N ALA A 14 -46.05 -46.61 -14.03
CA ALA A 14 -44.64 -46.90 -14.28
C ALA A 14 -43.79 -46.60 -13.04
N ALA A 15 -43.04 -47.60 -12.57
CA ALA A 15 -42.03 -47.50 -11.52
C ALA A 15 -40.63 -47.51 -12.15
N THR A 16 -39.73 -46.71 -11.56
CA THR A 16 -38.35 -46.44 -11.95
C THR A 16 -37.39 -47.59 -11.66
N THR A 17 -36.44 -47.85 -12.58
CA THR A 17 -35.21 -48.62 -12.31
C THR A 17 -34.01 -47.90 -12.90
N THR A 18 -33.04 -47.58 -12.05
CA THR A 18 -31.75 -46.97 -12.37
C THR A 18 -30.75 -48.04 -12.85
N VAL A 19 -30.05 -47.78 -13.95
CA VAL A 19 -28.88 -48.57 -14.39
C VAL A 19 -27.64 -47.70 -14.23
N ALA A 20 -26.68 -48.17 -13.43
CA ALA A 20 -25.37 -47.58 -13.28
C ALA A 20 -24.45 -48.09 -14.41
N VAL A 21 -23.86 -47.18 -15.18
CA VAL A 21 -22.77 -47.49 -16.11
C VAL A 21 -21.46 -47.06 -15.47
N VAL A 22 -20.59 -48.05 -15.22
CA VAL A 22 -19.20 -47.86 -14.81
C VAL A 22 -18.39 -47.47 -16.04
N VAL A 23 -17.82 -46.27 -16.05
CA VAL A 23 -16.75 -45.88 -16.98
C VAL A 23 -15.47 -45.74 -16.18
N GLY A 24 -14.46 -46.52 -16.58
CA GLY A 24 -13.17 -46.65 -15.92
C GLY A 24 -12.43 -45.33 -15.78
N GLY A 25 -11.86 -45.12 -14.59
CA GLY A 25 -10.98 -43.99 -14.32
C GLY A 25 -9.68 -44.11 -15.12
N LEU A 26 -9.47 -43.17 -16.04
CA LEU A 26 -8.12 -42.70 -16.31
C LEU A 26 -7.69 -41.89 -15.09
N ALA A 27 -6.70 -42.41 -14.37
CA ALA A 27 -5.98 -41.64 -13.36
C ALA A 27 -5.27 -40.48 -14.05
N LEU A 28 -5.88 -39.29 -13.99
CA LEU A 28 -5.17 -38.03 -14.13
C LEU A 28 -4.28 -37.92 -12.89
N THR A 29 -2.99 -38.23 -13.08
CA THR A 29 -1.93 -37.91 -12.12
C THR A 29 -2.07 -36.45 -11.74
N GLY A 30 -2.45 -36.19 -10.49
CA GLY A 30 -2.68 -34.86 -9.99
C GLY A 30 -1.39 -34.05 -10.01
N GLY A 31 -1.28 -33.11 -10.95
CA GLY A 31 -0.34 -32.01 -10.82
C GLY A 31 -0.72 -31.20 -9.59
N THR A 32 0.24 -30.94 -8.71
CA THR A 32 0.01 -30.08 -7.55
C THR A 32 -0.09 -28.64 -8.03
N ALA A 33 -1.06 -27.89 -7.49
CA ALA A 33 -1.11 -26.46 -7.73
C ALA A 33 0.23 -25.84 -7.26
N LEU A 34 0.76 -24.91 -8.07
CA LEU A 34 2.01 -24.23 -7.76
C LEU A 34 1.96 -23.60 -6.36
N ALA A 35 3.02 -23.79 -5.56
CA ALA A 35 3.17 -23.05 -4.31
C ALA A 35 3.28 -21.56 -4.63
N ALA A 36 2.45 -20.74 -4.00
CA ALA A 36 2.44 -19.30 -4.27
C ALA A 36 3.68 -18.65 -3.64
N GLY A 37 4.43 -17.89 -4.44
CA GLY A 37 5.67 -17.27 -3.99
C GLY A 37 6.22 -16.30 -5.03
N THR A 38 6.94 -15.28 -4.56
CA THR A 38 7.67 -14.34 -5.41
C THR A 38 9.16 -14.47 -5.13
N GLY A 39 9.95 -14.59 -6.20
CA GLY A 39 11.40 -14.69 -6.11
C GLY A 39 12.01 -15.21 -7.41
N GLN A 40 13.29 -15.55 -7.36
CA GLN A 40 13.98 -16.14 -8.50
C GLN A 40 13.50 -17.57 -8.77
N ILE A 41 13.24 -17.89 -10.03
CA ILE A 41 13.14 -19.27 -10.50
C ILE A 41 14.54 -19.66 -10.96
N THR A 42 15.13 -20.66 -10.30
CA THR A 42 16.47 -21.15 -10.62
C THR A 42 16.39 -22.53 -11.28
N GLY A 43 17.33 -22.86 -12.15
CA GLY A 43 17.30 -24.15 -12.85
C GLY A 43 18.65 -24.52 -13.44
N TYR A 44 18.63 -24.95 -14.71
CA TYR A 44 19.79 -25.49 -15.41
C TYR A 44 21.07 -24.65 -15.24
N GLY A 45 22.15 -25.29 -14.80
CA GLY A 45 23.44 -24.61 -14.55
C GLY A 45 23.45 -23.62 -13.38
N GLY A 46 22.46 -23.67 -12.49
CA GLY A 46 22.32 -22.71 -11.38
C GLY A 46 21.91 -21.31 -11.84
N LYS A 47 21.42 -21.18 -13.07
CA LYS A 47 21.00 -19.93 -13.69
C LYS A 47 19.55 -19.59 -13.34
N CYS A 48 19.22 -18.32 -13.49
CA CYS A 48 17.89 -17.80 -13.25
C CYS A 48 17.11 -17.70 -14.55
N VAL A 49 15.80 -17.97 -14.48
CA VAL A 49 14.84 -17.60 -15.53
C VAL A 49 14.77 -16.08 -15.60
N ASP A 50 15.03 -15.51 -16.77
CA ASP A 50 15.32 -14.09 -16.97
C ASP A 50 14.54 -13.54 -18.16
N VAL A 51 13.98 -12.34 -18.02
CA VAL A 51 13.42 -11.58 -19.15
C VAL A 51 14.55 -10.88 -19.89
N ALA A 52 14.77 -11.24 -21.16
CA ALA A 52 15.91 -10.76 -21.93
C ALA A 52 16.00 -9.21 -21.96
N GLY A 53 17.14 -8.70 -21.49
CA GLY A 53 17.41 -7.26 -21.43
C GLY A 53 16.49 -6.47 -20.47
N ALA A 54 15.79 -7.14 -19.56
CA ALA A 54 14.76 -6.55 -18.70
C ALA A 54 13.67 -5.78 -19.46
N SER A 55 13.47 -6.07 -20.75
CA SER A 55 12.51 -5.38 -21.59
C SER A 55 11.08 -5.82 -21.25
N PRO A 56 10.18 -4.91 -20.83
CA PRO A 56 8.79 -5.25 -20.57
C PRO A 56 7.94 -5.25 -21.85
N ALA A 57 8.53 -5.33 -23.05
CA ALA A 57 7.75 -5.38 -24.29
C ALA A 57 7.12 -6.77 -24.48
N ASN A 58 5.88 -6.81 -25.00
CA ASN A 58 5.24 -8.08 -25.38
C ASN A 58 6.11 -8.83 -26.40
N GLY A 59 6.25 -10.14 -26.20
CA GLY A 59 7.08 -10.98 -27.05
C GLY A 59 8.57 -10.97 -26.71
N THR A 60 9.00 -10.25 -25.68
CA THR A 60 10.37 -10.34 -25.17
C THR A 60 10.65 -11.79 -24.75
N ALA A 61 11.76 -12.35 -25.23
CA ALA A 61 12.11 -13.72 -24.97
C ALA A 61 12.48 -13.94 -23.50
N VAL A 62 12.16 -15.12 -22.99
CA VAL A 62 12.67 -15.58 -21.70
C VAL A 62 13.92 -16.43 -21.95
N GLN A 63 14.94 -16.23 -21.12
CA GLN A 63 16.25 -16.82 -21.26
C GLN A 63 16.79 -17.31 -19.91
N LEU A 64 17.91 -18.04 -19.93
CA LEU A 64 18.76 -18.24 -18.78
C LEU A 64 19.76 -17.08 -18.68
N TRP A 65 19.94 -16.59 -17.45
CA TRP A 65 20.98 -15.62 -17.15
C TRP A 65 21.57 -15.86 -15.76
N ALA A 66 22.80 -15.40 -15.53
CA ALA A 66 23.41 -15.37 -14.22
C ALA A 66 22.49 -14.68 -13.21
N CYS A 67 22.24 -15.32 -12.07
CA CYS A 67 21.38 -14.76 -11.05
C CYS A 67 21.97 -13.44 -10.53
N ASN A 68 21.25 -12.34 -10.71
CA ASN A 68 21.71 -10.97 -10.45
C ASN A 68 20.72 -10.15 -9.59
N GLY A 69 19.59 -10.74 -9.19
CA GLY A 69 18.60 -10.12 -8.31
C GLY A 69 17.74 -9.03 -8.95
N SER A 70 17.97 -8.69 -10.22
CA SER A 70 17.19 -7.69 -10.96
C SER A 70 15.72 -8.09 -11.08
N THR A 71 14.86 -7.11 -11.36
CA THR A 71 13.42 -7.33 -11.56
C THR A 71 13.11 -8.25 -12.75
N ALA A 72 14.03 -8.40 -13.70
CA ALA A 72 13.92 -9.34 -14.81
C ALA A 72 13.95 -10.82 -14.39
N GLN A 73 14.41 -11.10 -13.17
CA GLN A 73 14.52 -12.44 -12.58
C GLN A 73 13.57 -12.65 -11.41
N GLN A 74 12.75 -11.64 -11.06
CA GLN A 74 11.75 -11.77 -10.00
C GLN A 74 10.44 -12.26 -10.61
N TRP A 75 10.14 -13.54 -10.36
CA TRP A 75 8.94 -14.20 -10.84
C TRP A 75 7.96 -14.41 -9.70
N THR A 76 6.70 -14.08 -9.94
CA THR A 76 5.58 -14.44 -9.05
C THR A 76 4.89 -15.66 -9.62
N VAL A 77 4.92 -16.74 -8.85
CA VAL A 77 4.19 -17.97 -9.14
C VAL A 77 2.81 -17.83 -8.49
N GLY A 78 1.77 -17.62 -9.31
CA GLY A 78 0.42 -17.34 -8.86
C GLY A 78 -0.40 -18.60 -8.57
N THR A 79 -1.37 -18.50 -7.65
CA THR A 79 -2.36 -19.56 -7.39
C THR A 79 -3.32 -19.80 -8.57
N ASP A 80 -3.35 -18.89 -9.54
CA ASP A 80 -4.17 -18.95 -10.74
C ASP A 80 -3.47 -19.67 -11.92
N ALA A 81 -2.43 -20.45 -11.62
CA ALA A 81 -1.56 -21.14 -12.57
C ALA A 81 -0.77 -20.22 -13.52
N THR A 82 -0.64 -18.93 -13.24
CA THR A 82 0.26 -18.06 -14.02
C THR A 82 1.63 -17.94 -13.36
N VAL A 83 2.67 -17.74 -14.17
CA VAL A 83 4.02 -17.38 -13.71
C VAL A 83 4.31 -16.01 -14.30
N ARG A 84 4.61 -15.00 -13.46
CA ARG A 84 4.59 -13.59 -13.87
C ARG A 84 5.89 -12.86 -13.56
N ALA A 85 6.38 -12.04 -14.49
CA ALA A 85 7.50 -11.11 -14.26
C ALA A 85 7.23 -9.80 -15.00
N LEU A 86 7.72 -8.68 -14.47
CA LEU A 86 7.55 -7.34 -15.04
C LEU A 86 6.08 -6.97 -15.39
N GLY A 87 5.13 -7.48 -14.61
CA GLY A 87 3.69 -7.26 -14.83
C GLY A 87 3.08 -8.09 -15.97
N LYS A 88 3.82 -9.05 -16.54
CA LYS A 88 3.39 -9.89 -17.66
C LYS A 88 3.46 -11.37 -17.32
N CYS A 89 2.80 -12.20 -18.12
CA CYS A 89 2.72 -13.64 -17.94
C CYS A 89 3.78 -14.36 -18.77
N LEU A 90 4.34 -15.45 -18.23
CA LEU A 90 5.14 -16.45 -18.93
C LEU A 90 4.24 -17.12 -19.97
N ASP A 91 4.55 -16.91 -21.24
CA ASP A 91 3.66 -17.14 -22.38
C ASP A 91 4.34 -18.02 -23.42
N VAL A 92 3.61 -19.02 -23.91
CA VAL A 92 4.02 -19.79 -25.09
C VAL A 92 3.60 -19.03 -26.34
N ALA A 93 4.59 -18.64 -27.15
CA ALA A 93 4.37 -17.76 -28.28
C ALA A 93 3.28 -18.29 -29.23
N SER A 94 2.28 -17.46 -29.50
CA SER A 94 1.13 -17.76 -30.37
C SER A 94 0.35 -19.03 -29.98
N ALA A 95 0.40 -19.42 -28.70
CA ALA A 95 -0.20 -20.67 -28.19
C ALA A 95 0.27 -21.93 -28.94
N GLY A 96 1.50 -21.91 -29.48
CA GLY A 96 2.06 -23.04 -30.21
C GLY A 96 2.17 -24.30 -29.34
N THR A 97 2.03 -25.46 -29.95
CA THR A 97 2.08 -26.76 -29.26
C THR A 97 3.24 -27.64 -29.72
N ALA A 98 4.07 -27.16 -30.66
CA ALA A 98 5.23 -27.88 -31.15
C ALA A 98 6.42 -27.78 -30.18
N ASN A 99 7.25 -28.82 -30.15
CA ASN A 99 8.55 -28.76 -29.48
C ASN A 99 9.39 -27.61 -30.08
N GLY A 100 10.04 -26.85 -29.22
CA GLY A 100 10.83 -25.69 -29.62
C GLY A 100 10.04 -24.40 -29.80
N THR A 101 8.74 -24.39 -29.48
CA THR A 101 7.99 -23.12 -29.45
C THR A 101 8.58 -22.22 -28.37
N LYS A 102 8.93 -21.00 -28.76
CA LYS A 102 9.54 -19.97 -27.91
C LYS A 102 8.65 -19.65 -26.69
N VAL A 103 9.28 -19.50 -25.54
CA VAL A 103 8.66 -18.91 -24.35
C VAL A 103 9.05 -17.44 -24.26
N GLN A 104 8.08 -16.60 -23.94
CA GLN A 104 8.18 -15.15 -23.90
C GLN A 104 7.42 -14.58 -22.71
N ILE A 105 7.51 -13.28 -22.50
CA ILE A 105 6.51 -12.57 -21.70
C ILE A 105 5.48 -11.90 -22.61
N TYR A 106 4.22 -11.95 -22.19
CA TYR A 106 3.12 -11.29 -22.88
C TYR A 106 2.10 -10.77 -21.86
N ASP A 107 1.32 -9.76 -22.24
CA ASP A 107 0.19 -9.32 -21.42
C ASP A 107 -0.69 -10.50 -21.02
N CYS A 108 -1.04 -10.55 -19.74
CA CYS A 108 -1.85 -11.63 -19.21
C CYS A 108 -3.25 -11.58 -19.85
N ASN A 109 -3.58 -12.57 -20.67
CA ASN A 109 -4.79 -12.63 -21.51
C ASN A 109 -5.71 -13.82 -21.15
N GLY A 110 -5.35 -14.59 -20.12
CA GLY A 110 -6.18 -15.66 -19.58
C GLY A 110 -6.19 -16.96 -20.41
N THR A 111 -5.45 -17.03 -21.51
CA THR A 111 -5.37 -18.23 -22.35
C THR A 111 -4.52 -19.34 -21.69
N ASN A 112 -4.71 -20.59 -22.12
CA ASN A 112 -3.90 -21.72 -21.65
C ASN A 112 -2.42 -21.63 -22.07
N ALA A 113 -2.06 -20.76 -23.01
CA ALA A 113 -0.66 -20.46 -23.35
C ALA A 113 0.11 -19.81 -22.19
N GLN A 114 -0.60 -19.28 -21.19
CA GLN A 114 -0.03 -18.56 -20.04
C GLN A 114 -0.22 -19.29 -18.71
N LYS A 115 -0.75 -20.52 -18.78
CA LYS A 115 -1.07 -21.33 -17.62
C LYS A 115 -0.06 -22.48 -17.51
N TRP A 116 0.50 -22.63 -16.32
CA TRP A 116 1.58 -23.56 -16.00
C TRP A 116 1.24 -24.30 -14.71
N THR A 117 1.55 -25.60 -14.66
CA THR A 117 1.36 -26.45 -13.49
C THR A 117 2.70 -27.07 -13.11
N ALA A 118 3.01 -27.11 -11.81
CA ALA A 118 4.17 -27.84 -11.33
C ALA A 118 3.88 -29.35 -11.29
N SER A 119 4.83 -30.15 -11.77
CA SER A 119 4.88 -31.59 -11.57
C SER A 119 6.29 -31.95 -11.11
N GLY A 120 6.47 -32.10 -9.80
CA GLY A 120 7.81 -32.13 -9.20
C GLY A 120 8.55 -30.81 -9.46
N ALA A 121 9.78 -30.88 -9.99
CA ALA A 121 10.56 -29.70 -10.39
C ALA A 121 10.29 -29.27 -11.85
N THR A 122 9.33 -29.86 -12.55
CA THR A 122 8.99 -29.43 -13.93
C THR A 122 7.84 -28.42 -13.93
N LEU A 123 7.88 -27.46 -14.86
CA LEU A 123 6.77 -26.54 -15.15
C LEU A 123 6.11 -26.94 -16.47
N VAL A 124 4.88 -27.43 -16.41
CA VAL A 124 4.11 -27.93 -17.56
C VAL A 124 3.10 -26.89 -18.02
N ASN A 125 3.17 -26.44 -19.27
CA ASN A 125 2.17 -25.54 -19.84
C ASN A 125 0.86 -26.29 -20.11
N THR A 126 -0.27 -25.76 -19.65
CA THR A 126 -1.57 -26.45 -19.75
C THR A 126 -2.17 -26.43 -21.16
N GLY A 127 -1.76 -25.48 -22.01
CA GLY A 127 -2.22 -25.41 -23.40
C GLY A 127 -1.56 -26.42 -24.34
N SER A 128 -0.28 -26.72 -24.10
CA SER A 128 0.52 -27.62 -24.94
C SER A 128 0.82 -28.98 -24.32
N GLY A 129 0.69 -29.12 -22.98
CA GLY A 129 1.11 -30.31 -22.24
C GLY A 129 2.62 -30.51 -22.20
N LYS A 130 3.41 -29.47 -22.51
CA LYS A 130 4.86 -29.51 -22.64
C LYS A 130 5.55 -28.73 -21.52
N CYS A 131 6.80 -29.08 -21.24
CA CYS A 131 7.57 -28.54 -20.14
C CYS A 131 8.39 -27.32 -20.56
N LEU A 132 8.56 -26.37 -19.64
CA LEU A 132 9.54 -25.29 -19.77
C LEU A 132 10.95 -25.90 -19.86
N ASP A 133 11.67 -25.56 -20.92
CA ASP A 133 12.89 -26.22 -21.35
C ASP A 133 13.95 -25.18 -21.72
N ALA A 134 15.17 -25.33 -21.21
CA ALA A 134 16.32 -24.59 -21.69
C ALA A 134 16.88 -25.23 -22.97
N THR A 135 16.90 -24.45 -24.05
CA THR A 135 17.23 -24.93 -25.40
C THR A 135 18.65 -25.49 -25.49
N GLY A 136 18.80 -26.62 -26.20
CA GLY A 136 20.12 -27.16 -26.55
C GLY A 136 20.95 -27.61 -25.34
N PRO A 137 20.30 -28.16 -24.31
CA PRO A 137 20.72 -28.16 -22.89
C PRO A 137 21.97 -27.30 -22.61
N SER A 138 21.84 -25.99 -22.83
CA SER A 138 22.93 -25.02 -22.66
C SER A 138 22.74 -24.20 -21.40
N SER A 139 23.80 -24.02 -20.62
CA SER A 139 23.82 -23.19 -19.41
C SER A 139 24.49 -21.82 -19.64
N ALA A 140 24.80 -21.48 -20.90
CA ALA A 140 25.32 -20.18 -21.27
C ALA A 140 24.28 -19.07 -21.05
N ASP A 141 24.75 -17.90 -20.63
CA ASP A 141 23.89 -16.72 -20.52
C ASP A 141 23.31 -16.36 -21.89
N GLY A 142 22.01 -16.10 -21.92
CA GLY A 142 21.27 -15.87 -23.17
C GLY A 142 20.67 -17.13 -23.79
N THR A 143 20.84 -18.31 -23.19
CA THR A 143 20.14 -19.53 -23.66
C THR A 143 18.63 -19.32 -23.56
N LEU A 144 17.93 -19.34 -24.69
CA LEU A 144 16.48 -19.11 -24.72
C LEU A 144 15.71 -20.27 -24.07
N LEU A 145 14.56 -19.95 -23.49
CA LEU A 145 13.60 -20.94 -23.04
C LEU A 145 12.54 -21.22 -24.11
N GLN A 146 12.14 -22.48 -24.15
CA GLN A 146 11.16 -23.02 -25.08
C GLN A 146 10.22 -23.99 -24.34
N ILE A 147 9.19 -24.49 -25.03
CA ILE A 147 8.48 -25.68 -24.59
C ILE A 147 8.99 -26.93 -25.31
N TRP A 148 9.12 -28.03 -24.56
CA TRP A 148 9.51 -29.32 -25.11
C TRP A 148 8.75 -30.47 -24.44
N THR A 149 8.71 -31.63 -25.08
CA THR A 149 8.16 -32.84 -24.46
C THR A 149 8.80 -33.05 -23.08
N CYS A 150 7.95 -33.20 -22.06
CA CYS A 150 8.41 -33.38 -20.68
C CYS A 150 9.27 -34.64 -20.54
N GLY A 151 10.41 -34.49 -19.88
CA GLY A 151 11.33 -35.55 -19.54
C GLY A 151 12.00 -35.29 -18.19
N THR A 152 13.06 -36.04 -17.90
CA THR A 152 13.80 -35.97 -16.63
C THR A 152 15.11 -35.19 -16.73
N GLY A 153 15.38 -34.58 -17.90
CA GLY A 153 16.59 -33.80 -18.12
C GLY A 153 16.68 -32.60 -17.18
N ALA A 154 17.88 -32.30 -16.68
CA ALA A 154 18.12 -31.17 -15.78
C ALA A 154 17.73 -29.81 -16.40
N ASN A 155 17.70 -29.72 -17.74
CA ASN A 155 17.30 -28.52 -18.49
C ASN A 155 15.78 -28.24 -18.44
N GLN A 156 14.99 -29.10 -17.78
CA GLN A 156 13.56 -28.92 -17.51
C GLN A 156 13.24 -28.91 -16.01
N GLN A 157 14.26 -28.92 -15.14
CA GLN A 157 14.08 -28.91 -13.70
C GLN A 157 14.31 -27.50 -13.14
N TRP A 158 13.34 -27.01 -12.38
CA TRP A 158 13.25 -25.66 -11.87
C TRP A 158 12.94 -25.67 -10.37
N THR A 159 13.65 -24.84 -9.62
CA THR A 159 13.32 -24.52 -8.24
C THR A 159 12.51 -23.23 -8.24
N LEU A 160 11.25 -23.34 -7.80
CA LEU A 160 10.33 -22.22 -7.69
C LEU A 160 10.50 -21.51 -6.35
N PRO A 161 10.19 -20.20 -6.26
CA PRO A 161 10.20 -19.49 -5.00
C PRO A 161 9.17 -20.09 -4.03
N THR A 162 9.59 -20.39 -2.80
CA THR A 162 8.71 -20.87 -1.72
C THR A 162 8.48 -19.74 -0.71
N GLY A 163 7.24 -19.25 -0.58
CA GLY A 163 6.83 -18.27 0.43
C GLY A 163 5.41 -18.54 0.93
N PRO A 164 4.97 -17.94 2.05
CA PRO A 164 3.56 -17.99 2.43
C PRO A 164 2.74 -17.30 1.33
N ALA A 165 1.69 -17.99 0.88
CA ALA A 165 0.84 -17.51 -0.21
C ALA A 165 0.29 -16.10 0.08
N PRO A 166 0.47 -15.11 -0.81
CA PRO A 166 -0.40 -13.95 -0.79
C PRO A 166 -1.84 -14.43 -1.02
N SER A 167 -2.77 -14.01 -0.16
CA SER A 167 -4.20 -14.18 -0.41
C SER A 167 -4.55 -13.64 -1.81
N PRO A 168 -5.56 -14.21 -2.50
CA PRO A 168 -5.88 -13.81 -3.86
C PRO A 168 -6.49 -12.40 -3.85
N SER A 169 -5.64 -11.38 -3.97
CA SER A 169 -5.93 -10.05 -4.53
C SER A 169 -4.63 -9.25 -4.59
N ALA A 170 -3.75 -9.60 -5.53
CA ALA A 170 -2.78 -8.67 -6.10
C ALA A 170 -2.67 -8.95 -7.59
N SER A 171 -3.81 -8.79 -8.28
CA SER A 171 -3.71 -8.30 -9.64
C SER A 171 -3.11 -6.88 -9.54
N THR A 172 -1.99 -6.65 -10.20
CA THR A 172 -1.85 -5.40 -10.96
C THR A 172 -2.87 -5.46 -12.09
N SER A 173 -4.15 -5.45 -11.74
CA SER A 173 -5.11 -4.80 -12.60
C SER A 173 -4.62 -3.37 -12.69
N PRO A 174 -4.74 -2.69 -13.85
CA PRO A 174 -4.93 -1.25 -13.78
C PRO A 174 -5.99 -1.00 -12.69
N PRO A 175 -5.88 0.05 -11.86
CA PRO A 175 -7.03 0.43 -11.05
C PRO A 175 -8.25 0.40 -12.00
N PRO A 176 -9.41 -0.11 -11.55
CA PRO A 176 -10.55 -0.21 -12.44
C PRO A 176 -10.68 1.10 -13.20
N ALA A 177 -11.11 1.07 -14.46
CA ALA A 177 -11.27 2.28 -15.27
C ALA A 177 -12.29 3.30 -14.67
N SER A 178 -12.78 3.05 -13.45
CA SER A 178 -13.56 3.92 -12.58
C SER A 178 -12.66 4.79 -11.68
N GLY A 179 -13.18 5.94 -11.23
CA GLY A 179 -12.49 6.92 -10.39
C GLY A 179 -11.98 6.40 -9.03
N PHE A 180 -11.53 7.32 -8.18
CA PHE A 180 -11.10 6.96 -6.83
C PHE A 180 -12.28 6.49 -5.95
N THR A 181 -11.97 5.74 -4.89
CA THR A 181 -12.93 5.34 -3.84
C THR A 181 -13.10 6.48 -2.84
N HIS A 182 -14.37 6.80 -2.54
CA HIS A 182 -14.73 7.97 -1.74
C HIS A 182 -15.83 7.70 -0.69
N PRO A 183 -15.74 8.29 0.52
CA PRO A 183 -14.54 8.89 1.08
C PRO A 183 -13.42 7.85 1.18
N GLY A 184 -12.18 8.24 0.90
CA GLY A 184 -11.07 7.29 0.88
C GLY A 184 -9.67 7.88 1.04
N VAL A 185 -9.57 9.10 1.59
CA VAL A 185 -8.29 9.63 2.08
C VAL A 185 -8.15 9.33 3.56
N LEU A 186 -7.20 8.45 3.90
CA LEU A 186 -6.93 7.85 5.20
C LEU A 186 -8.07 7.03 5.81
N VAL A 187 -9.33 7.46 5.72
CA VAL A 187 -10.49 6.77 6.29
C VAL A 187 -11.55 6.53 5.22
N SER A 188 -11.99 5.29 5.12
CA SER A 188 -13.03 4.84 4.19
C SER A 188 -14.44 4.88 4.78
N ARG A 189 -15.48 4.81 3.93
CA ARG A 189 -16.88 4.69 4.38
C ARG A 189 -17.09 3.51 5.37
N PRO A 190 -16.63 2.28 5.09
CA PRO A 190 -16.81 1.17 6.04
C PRO A 190 -16.11 1.40 7.38
N GLN A 191 -14.93 2.02 7.37
CA GLN A 191 -14.24 2.39 8.61
C GLN A 191 -15.04 3.40 9.43
N LEU A 192 -15.62 4.42 8.78
CA LEU A 192 -16.47 5.40 9.44
C LEU A 192 -17.75 4.76 10.02
N ASP A 193 -18.39 3.85 9.28
CA ASP A 193 -19.57 3.10 9.74
C ASP A 193 -19.27 2.23 10.95
N PHE A 194 -18.12 1.53 10.93
CA PHE A 194 -17.64 0.75 12.07
C PHE A 194 -17.50 1.63 13.32
N VAL A 195 -16.80 2.76 13.20
CA VAL A 195 -16.55 3.67 14.33
C VAL A 195 -17.85 4.26 14.85
N LYS A 196 -18.75 4.68 13.97
CA LYS A 196 -20.09 5.15 14.34
C LYS A 196 -20.83 4.10 15.18
N GLY A 197 -20.86 2.85 14.71
CA GLY A 197 -21.48 1.75 15.45
C GLY A 197 -20.84 1.52 16.82
N ARG A 198 -19.50 1.58 16.91
CA ARG A 198 -18.77 1.42 18.19
C ARG A 198 -19.06 2.54 19.18
N VAL A 199 -19.08 3.79 18.74
CA VAL A 199 -19.40 4.95 19.60
C VAL A 199 -20.85 4.89 20.07
N GLN A 200 -21.80 4.60 19.17
CA GLN A 200 -23.23 4.48 19.52
C GLN A 200 -23.50 3.33 20.50
N ALA A 201 -22.71 2.25 20.43
CA ALA A 201 -22.78 1.13 21.36
C ALA A 201 -22.05 1.37 22.69
N GLY A 202 -21.40 2.52 22.91
CA GLY A 202 -20.62 2.77 24.11
C GLY A 202 -19.34 1.92 24.23
N ALA A 203 -18.86 1.35 23.12
CA ALA A 203 -17.71 0.45 23.11
C ALA A 203 -16.40 1.20 23.33
N GLN A 204 -15.46 0.59 24.07
CA GLN A 204 -14.10 1.10 24.27
C GLN A 204 -13.12 0.41 23.29
N PRO A 205 -12.09 1.14 22.81
CA PRO A 205 -11.69 2.49 23.21
C PRO A 205 -12.44 3.63 22.48
N TRP A 206 -13.25 3.33 21.45
CA TRP A 206 -13.84 4.35 20.57
C TRP A 206 -14.66 5.42 21.28
N THR A 207 -15.45 5.05 22.30
CA THR A 207 -16.27 6.01 23.03
C THR A 207 -15.42 7.01 23.81
N SER A 208 -14.35 6.54 24.47
CA SER A 208 -13.41 7.47 25.14
C SER A 208 -12.67 8.36 24.14
N ALA A 209 -12.29 7.82 22.98
CA ALA A 209 -11.63 8.59 21.93
C ALA A 209 -12.56 9.65 21.31
N TYR A 210 -13.83 9.31 21.09
CA TYR A 210 -14.84 10.26 20.63
C TYR A 210 -15.09 11.36 21.67
N ASN A 211 -15.19 11.02 22.95
CA ASN A 211 -15.36 12.01 24.02
C ASN A 211 -14.16 12.95 24.13
N ALA A 212 -12.93 12.42 23.99
CA ALA A 212 -11.72 13.24 23.94
C ALA A 212 -11.71 14.17 22.71
N MET A 213 -12.14 13.68 21.55
CA MET A 213 -12.26 14.45 20.33
C MET A 213 -13.28 15.59 20.46
N ILE A 214 -14.50 15.28 20.89
CA ILE A 214 -15.59 16.27 20.98
C ILE A 214 -15.36 17.30 22.09
N GLY A 215 -14.61 16.94 23.13
CA GLY A 215 -14.18 17.85 24.20
C GLY A 215 -12.97 18.72 23.85
N SER A 216 -12.36 18.51 22.68
CA SER A 216 -11.19 19.28 22.25
C SER A 216 -11.57 20.65 21.68
N ARG A 217 -10.59 21.58 21.67
CA ARG A 217 -10.74 22.89 21.01
C ARG A 217 -11.02 22.79 19.51
N TYR A 218 -10.75 21.64 18.89
CA TYR A 218 -10.95 21.40 17.46
C TYR A 218 -12.41 21.10 17.10
N ALA A 219 -13.21 20.59 18.04
CA ALA A 219 -14.64 20.36 17.86
C ALA A 219 -15.51 21.58 18.26
N SER A 220 -14.89 22.73 18.54
CA SER A 220 -15.61 23.91 19.00
C SER A 220 -16.41 24.54 17.86
N LEU A 221 -17.74 24.46 17.93
CA LEU A 221 -18.63 25.14 16.99
C LEU A 221 -18.53 26.68 17.03
N SER A 222 -17.88 27.26 18.05
CA SER A 222 -17.60 28.71 18.11
C SER A 222 -16.23 29.09 17.55
N ARG A 223 -15.41 28.12 17.11
CA ARG A 223 -14.12 28.40 16.45
C ARG A 223 -14.31 29.33 15.25
N THR A 224 -13.49 30.37 15.20
CA THR A 224 -13.43 31.33 14.09
C THR A 224 -12.22 30.99 13.22
N PRO A 225 -12.37 30.74 11.92
CA PRO A 225 -11.25 30.48 11.03
C PRO A 225 -10.36 31.71 10.88
N LEU A 226 -9.05 31.49 10.73
CA LEU A 226 -8.05 32.55 10.62
C LEU A 226 -7.26 32.46 9.29
N PRO A 227 -7.95 32.52 8.12
CA PRO A 227 -7.30 32.33 6.84
C PRO A 227 -6.37 33.50 6.51
N ARG A 228 -5.24 33.19 5.86
CA ARG A 228 -4.29 34.18 5.35
C ARG A 228 -4.07 34.00 3.86
N SER A 229 -3.87 35.11 3.16
CA SER A 229 -3.60 35.06 1.72
C SER A 229 -2.23 34.46 1.41
N VAL A 230 -1.24 34.78 2.24
CA VAL A 230 0.08 34.15 2.23
C VAL A 230 0.30 33.54 3.61
N VAL A 231 0.54 32.24 3.65
CA VAL A 231 1.01 31.55 4.85
C VAL A 231 2.53 31.58 4.82
N GLU A 232 3.15 32.35 5.71
CA GLU A 232 4.60 32.50 5.78
C GLU A 232 5.14 31.77 7.02
N CYS A 233 5.99 30.77 6.77
CA CYS A 233 6.53 29.90 7.81
C CYS A 233 8.05 29.86 7.73
N GLY A 234 8.71 30.63 8.60
CA GLY A 234 10.16 30.56 8.74
C GLY A 234 10.63 29.30 9.49
N SER A 235 11.92 29.25 9.78
CA SER A 235 12.53 28.12 10.50
C SER A 235 11.84 27.91 11.85
N TYR A 236 11.48 26.66 12.17
CA TYR A 236 10.67 26.32 13.37
C TYR A 236 9.35 27.11 13.47
N SER A 237 8.77 27.48 12.33
CA SER A 237 7.62 28.39 12.24
C SER A 237 7.89 29.77 12.85
N ASN A 238 9.09 30.31 12.69
CA ASN A 238 9.43 31.68 13.08
C ASN A 238 9.96 32.48 11.88
N PRO A 239 9.20 33.44 11.31
CA PRO A 239 7.90 33.91 11.79
C PRO A 239 6.77 32.87 11.61
N ASN A 240 5.72 32.99 12.44
CA ASN A 240 4.50 32.19 12.40
C ASN A 240 3.34 33.03 11.85
N TYR A 241 3.33 33.26 10.55
CA TYR A 241 2.26 34.02 9.92
C TYR A 241 1.29 33.08 9.22
N GLY A 242 0.39 32.49 9.99
CA GLY A 242 -0.67 31.61 9.49
C GLY A 242 -0.35 30.11 9.56
N CYS A 243 0.87 29.71 9.93
CA CYS A 243 1.27 28.30 9.97
C CYS A 243 0.42 27.50 10.96
N THR A 244 0.29 28.03 12.18
CA THR A 244 -0.51 27.37 13.22
C THR A 244 -2.00 27.49 12.92
N ASP A 245 -2.44 28.67 12.50
CA ASP A 245 -3.83 28.94 12.11
C ASP A 245 -4.32 27.92 11.08
N GLU A 246 -3.55 27.71 10.01
CA GLU A 246 -3.88 26.79 8.93
C GLU A 246 -3.96 25.34 9.37
N ARG A 247 -2.93 24.81 10.05
CA ARG A 247 -2.92 23.40 10.46
C ARG A 247 -4.05 23.12 11.44
N GLU A 248 -4.26 24.03 12.38
CA GLU A 248 -5.28 23.84 13.40
C GLU A 248 -6.69 23.97 12.84
N ASP A 249 -6.93 24.85 11.85
CA ASP A 249 -8.20 24.90 11.14
C ASP A 249 -8.44 23.66 10.27
N ALA A 250 -7.38 23.09 9.68
CA ALA A 250 -7.47 21.82 8.95
C ALA A 250 -7.85 20.66 9.88
N ILE A 251 -7.21 20.56 11.05
CA ILE A 251 -7.54 19.57 12.09
C ILE A 251 -8.95 19.79 12.61
N ALA A 252 -9.38 21.03 12.85
CA ALA A 252 -10.75 21.34 13.25
C ALA A 252 -11.76 20.87 12.18
N ALA A 253 -11.53 21.18 10.90
CA ALA A 253 -12.41 20.73 9.83
C ALA A 253 -12.52 19.20 9.76
N TYR A 254 -11.42 18.47 9.96
CA TYR A 254 -11.44 17.00 10.01
C TYR A 254 -12.16 16.48 11.25
N THR A 255 -11.95 17.11 12.40
CA THR A 255 -12.62 16.81 13.68
C THR A 255 -14.13 16.95 13.54
N ASP A 256 -14.58 18.07 12.99
CA ASP A 256 -15.99 18.37 12.75
C ASP A 256 -16.59 17.42 11.71
N ALA A 257 -15.85 17.06 10.66
CA ALA A 257 -16.31 16.08 9.67
C ALA A 257 -16.53 14.69 10.28
N LEU A 258 -15.64 14.23 11.16
CA LEU A 258 -15.81 12.98 11.92
C LEU A 258 -17.01 13.07 12.87
N ALA A 259 -17.15 14.18 13.61
CA ALA A 259 -18.27 14.41 14.52
C ALA A 259 -19.61 14.39 13.78
N TRP A 260 -19.69 15.03 12.60
CA TRP A 260 -20.84 14.92 11.70
C TRP A 260 -21.18 13.48 11.39
N TYR A 261 -20.21 12.71 10.89
CA TYR A 261 -20.48 11.35 10.40
C TYR A 261 -21.02 10.44 11.51
N ILE A 262 -20.37 10.50 12.68
CA ILE A 262 -20.68 9.67 13.84
C ILE A 262 -22.06 10.01 14.40
N THR A 263 -22.39 11.30 14.54
CA THR A 263 -23.60 11.74 15.23
C THR A 263 -24.80 12.00 14.33
N GLY A 264 -24.57 12.33 13.06
CA GLY A 264 -25.58 12.90 12.18
C GLY A 264 -25.96 14.35 12.51
N ASN A 265 -25.24 15.03 13.41
CA ASN A 265 -25.50 16.43 13.74
C ASN A 265 -24.92 17.36 12.67
N ALA A 266 -25.82 17.93 11.86
CA ALA A 266 -25.49 18.80 10.73
C ALA A 266 -24.67 20.05 11.11
N ALA A 267 -24.71 20.51 12.36
CA ALA A 267 -23.93 21.66 12.80
C ALA A 267 -22.41 21.45 12.64
N TYR A 268 -21.93 20.23 12.87
CA TYR A 268 -20.52 19.90 12.66
C TYR A 268 -20.14 19.87 11.17
N ALA A 269 -20.99 19.32 10.31
CA ALA A 269 -20.74 19.37 8.86
C ALA A 269 -20.67 20.81 8.35
N GLN A 270 -21.58 21.66 8.81
CA GLN A 270 -21.59 23.09 8.49
C GLN A 270 -20.34 23.81 8.99
N LYS A 271 -19.84 23.47 10.19
CA LYS A 271 -18.59 24.02 10.70
C LYS A 271 -17.38 23.57 9.87
N ALA A 272 -17.28 22.28 9.52
CA ALA A 272 -16.22 21.79 8.64
C ALA A 272 -16.23 22.52 7.29
N ILE A 273 -17.40 22.69 6.68
CA ILE A 273 -17.58 23.48 5.45
C ILE A 273 -17.14 24.93 5.65
N GLN A 274 -17.54 25.58 6.75
CA GLN A 274 -17.16 26.96 7.05
C GLN A 274 -15.64 27.14 7.09
N LEU A 275 -14.92 26.23 7.78
CA LEU A 275 -13.47 26.29 7.89
C LEU A 275 -12.80 26.09 6.51
N MET A 276 -13.21 25.06 5.76
CA MET A 276 -12.69 24.80 4.41
C MET A 276 -13.00 25.93 3.42
N ASP A 277 -14.19 26.52 3.50
CA ASP A 277 -14.63 27.61 2.64
C ASP A 277 -13.89 28.91 2.93
N ALA A 278 -13.59 29.19 4.21
CA ALA A 278 -12.85 30.37 4.63
C ALA A 278 -11.41 30.36 4.09
N TRP A 279 -10.72 29.22 4.19
CA TRP A 279 -9.36 29.08 3.65
C TRP A 279 -9.33 29.11 2.13
N SER A 280 -10.22 28.35 1.46
CA SER A 280 -10.26 28.30 -0.01
C SER A 280 -10.66 29.60 -0.69
N ALA A 281 -11.23 30.56 0.05
CA ALA A 281 -11.54 31.89 -0.47
C ALA A 281 -10.34 32.85 -0.42
N VAL A 282 -9.30 32.57 0.37
CA VAL A 282 -8.29 33.56 0.75
C VAL A 282 -6.87 33.13 0.38
N ILE A 283 -6.47 31.89 0.68
CA ILE A 283 -5.08 31.46 0.53
C ILE A 283 -4.65 31.41 -0.94
N THR A 284 -3.44 31.91 -1.20
CA THR A 284 -2.83 31.96 -2.54
C THR A 284 -1.45 31.33 -2.59
N SER A 285 -0.72 31.26 -1.47
CA SER A 285 0.62 30.67 -1.43
C SER A 285 1.10 30.34 -0.01
N HIS A 286 2.08 29.42 0.05
CA HIS A 286 2.96 29.19 1.19
C HIS A 286 4.35 29.72 0.88
N THR A 287 4.99 30.40 1.83
CA THR A 287 6.32 31.02 1.63
C THR A 287 7.25 30.79 2.82
N ASN A 288 8.54 31.10 2.59
CA ASN A 288 9.64 30.95 3.56
C ASN A 288 10.09 29.47 3.75
N SER A 289 11.14 29.24 4.53
CA SER A 289 11.91 27.99 4.52
C SER A 289 11.12 26.74 4.91
N ASN A 290 10.07 26.90 5.72
CA ASN A 290 9.26 25.81 6.22
C ASN A 290 7.96 25.61 5.41
N ALA A 291 7.75 26.39 4.34
CA ALA A 291 6.58 26.26 3.48
C ALA A 291 6.32 24.81 3.01
N PRO A 292 7.30 24.05 2.47
CA PRO A 292 7.01 22.71 1.96
C PRO A 292 6.46 21.76 3.03
N LEU A 293 7.04 21.77 4.23
CA LEU A 293 6.60 20.94 5.35
C LEU A 293 5.22 21.38 5.86
N GLN A 294 5.04 22.69 6.05
CA GLN A 294 3.77 23.25 6.47
C GLN A 294 2.63 22.88 5.51
N THR A 295 2.86 23.04 4.20
CA THR A 295 1.89 22.65 3.17
C THR A 295 1.63 21.14 3.19
N GLY A 296 2.66 20.32 3.48
CA GLY A 296 2.51 18.88 3.70
C GLY A 296 1.59 18.57 4.88
N TRP A 297 1.82 19.18 6.04
CA TRP A 297 0.98 18.95 7.22
C TRP A 297 -0.48 19.35 7.00
N ALA A 298 -0.75 20.59 6.61
CA ALA A 298 -2.12 21.04 6.36
C ALA A 298 -2.77 20.29 5.18
N GLY A 299 -2.03 20.09 4.08
CA GLY A 299 -2.48 19.43 2.87
C GLY A 299 -2.76 17.93 3.03
N SER A 300 -2.22 17.27 4.07
CA SER A 300 -2.56 15.89 4.40
C SER A 300 -3.88 15.75 5.17
N VAL A 301 -4.35 16.82 5.83
CA VAL A 301 -5.57 16.81 6.65
C VAL A 301 -6.77 17.36 5.88
N TRP A 302 -6.59 18.45 5.11
CA TRP A 302 -7.64 19.08 4.33
C TRP A 302 -8.47 18.10 3.48
N PRO A 303 -7.84 17.20 2.69
CA PRO A 303 -8.60 16.24 1.88
C PRO A 303 -9.37 15.23 2.73
N ARG A 304 -8.89 14.84 3.92
CA ARG A 304 -9.63 13.91 4.80
C ARG A 304 -10.98 14.48 5.22
N ALA A 305 -11.00 15.75 5.62
CA ALA A 305 -12.22 16.47 5.97
C ALA A 305 -13.14 16.62 4.75
N ALA A 306 -12.57 17.08 3.63
CA ALA A 306 -13.28 17.35 2.39
C ALA A 306 -13.95 16.09 1.82
N GLU A 307 -13.27 14.94 1.87
CA GLU A 307 -13.78 13.63 1.47
C GLU A 307 -15.02 13.25 2.28
N ILE A 308 -14.93 13.29 3.61
CA ILE A 308 -16.06 12.94 4.47
C ILE A 308 -17.24 13.86 4.18
N ILE A 309 -17.04 15.18 4.09
CA ILE A 309 -18.14 16.10 3.83
C ILE A 309 -18.76 15.90 2.44
N LYS A 310 -17.93 15.94 1.38
CA LYS A 310 -18.39 15.91 -0.02
C LYS A 310 -19.20 14.65 -0.33
N TYR A 311 -18.82 13.51 0.23
CA TYR A 311 -19.43 12.22 -0.11
C TYR A 311 -20.41 11.69 0.95
N THR A 312 -20.64 12.42 2.06
CA THR A 312 -21.53 11.92 3.14
C THR A 312 -22.56 12.94 3.66
N TYR A 313 -22.33 14.25 3.51
CA TYR A 313 -23.26 15.28 3.99
C TYR A 313 -24.30 15.70 2.94
N GLY A 314 -23.89 15.78 1.67
CA GLY A 314 -24.77 16.13 0.54
C GLY A 314 -24.42 17.47 -0.12
N SER A 315 -24.76 18.60 0.51
CA SER A 315 -24.57 19.93 -0.09
C SER A 315 -23.28 20.61 0.39
N TRP A 316 -22.36 20.86 -0.54
CA TRP A 316 -21.21 21.74 -0.36
C TRP A 316 -20.95 22.54 -1.65
N PRO A 317 -21.64 23.70 -1.83
CA PRO A 317 -21.60 24.46 -3.08
C PRO A 317 -20.20 24.93 -3.49
N ASN A 318 -19.34 25.21 -2.52
CA ASN A 318 -17.99 25.73 -2.73
C ASN A 318 -16.91 24.62 -2.86
N SER A 319 -17.30 23.34 -2.92
CA SER A 319 -16.36 22.22 -3.09
C SER A 319 -15.46 22.37 -4.32
N GLY A 320 -15.96 22.96 -5.42
CA GLY A 320 -15.17 23.28 -6.60
C GLY A 320 -14.08 24.34 -6.33
N ARG A 321 -14.37 25.38 -5.54
CA ARG A 321 -13.37 26.38 -5.13
C ARG A 321 -12.29 25.74 -4.24
N PHE A 322 -12.71 24.90 -3.30
CA PHE A 322 -11.78 24.16 -2.45
C PHE A 322 -10.87 23.23 -3.27
N ALA A 323 -11.41 22.52 -4.26
CA ALA A 323 -10.61 21.72 -5.19
C ALA A 323 -9.59 22.57 -5.97
N THR A 324 -9.99 23.79 -6.40
CA THR A 324 -9.07 24.74 -7.04
C THR A 324 -7.96 25.21 -6.10
N MET A 325 -8.27 25.47 -4.82
CA MET A 325 -7.27 25.79 -3.80
C MET A 325 -6.24 24.66 -3.67
N LEU A 326 -6.70 23.41 -3.49
CA LEU A 326 -5.80 22.26 -3.38
C LEU A 326 -4.93 22.08 -4.63
N ARG A 327 -5.52 22.24 -5.83
CA ARG A 327 -4.82 22.07 -7.10
C ARG A 327 -3.77 23.15 -7.37
N ASN A 328 -4.07 24.40 -7.05
CA ASN A 328 -3.24 25.53 -7.45
C ASN A 328 -2.29 26.02 -6.35
N VAL A 329 -2.63 25.81 -5.08
CA VAL A 329 -1.85 26.30 -3.94
C VAL A 329 -1.05 25.18 -3.27
N TYR A 330 -1.68 24.02 -3.01
CA TYR A 330 -1.04 22.95 -2.23
C TYR A 330 -0.24 21.98 -3.10
N LEU A 331 -0.89 21.37 -4.11
CA LEU A 331 -0.29 20.31 -4.91
C LEU A 331 1.05 20.71 -5.58
N PRO A 332 1.21 21.94 -6.13
CA PRO A 332 2.48 22.33 -6.75
C PRO A 332 3.66 22.37 -5.78
N VAL A 333 3.40 22.67 -4.49
CA VAL A 333 4.41 22.71 -3.44
C VAL A 333 4.82 21.31 -3.02
N VAL A 334 3.86 20.39 -2.85
CA VAL A 334 4.12 19.06 -2.26
C VAL A 334 4.54 17.99 -3.27
N ARG A 335 4.05 18.06 -4.53
CA ARG A 335 4.19 16.96 -5.51
C ARG A 335 5.63 16.60 -5.90
N ASN A 336 6.57 17.52 -5.69
CA ASN A 336 7.97 17.32 -6.03
C ASN A 336 8.81 16.77 -4.87
N GLY A 337 8.23 16.64 -3.67
CA GLY A 337 8.95 16.18 -2.48
C GLY A 337 9.97 17.19 -1.96
N SER A 338 10.87 16.73 -1.10
CA SER A 338 11.85 17.56 -0.42
C SER A 338 13.21 16.89 -0.35
N ASN A 339 14.25 17.70 -0.56
CA ASN A 339 15.64 17.30 -0.33
C ASN A 339 16.14 17.67 1.08
N SER A 340 15.32 18.33 1.90
CA SER A 340 15.73 18.77 3.25
C SER A 340 15.90 17.59 4.21
N ASN A 341 14.90 16.71 4.29
CA ASN A 341 14.87 15.60 5.24
C ASN A 341 13.82 14.55 4.82
N GLY A 342 13.99 13.29 5.20
CA GLY A 342 13.09 12.21 4.81
C GLY A 342 11.67 12.34 5.38
N ASN A 343 11.51 12.80 6.63
CA ASN A 343 10.18 12.99 7.21
C ASN A 343 9.39 14.12 6.53
N TRP A 344 10.08 15.14 5.99
CA TRP A 344 9.45 16.20 5.20
C TRP A 344 8.87 15.66 3.91
N GLU A 345 9.68 14.91 3.15
CA GLU A 345 9.22 14.34 1.89
C GLU A 345 8.06 13.37 2.11
N LEU A 346 8.10 12.53 3.15
CA LEU A 346 6.98 11.64 3.49
C LEU A 346 5.69 12.40 3.80
N SER A 347 5.76 13.45 4.63
CA SER A 347 4.59 14.30 4.95
C SER A 347 4.04 14.99 3.70
N MET A 348 4.91 15.42 2.78
CA MET A 348 4.52 16.00 1.50
C MET A 348 3.88 14.96 0.57
N MET A 349 4.39 13.72 0.54
CA MET A 349 3.81 12.65 -0.26
C MET A 349 2.43 12.25 0.27
N GLU A 350 2.23 12.25 1.60
CA GLU A 350 0.92 12.04 2.20
C GLU A 350 -0.09 13.09 1.73
N ALA A 351 0.28 14.38 1.77
CA ALA A 351 -0.54 15.46 1.24
C ALA A 351 -0.83 15.28 -0.26
N ALA A 352 0.21 15.02 -1.07
CA ALA A 352 0.07 14.85 -2.51
C ALA A 352 -0.90 13.71 -2.85
N VAL A 353 -0.77 12.55 -2.19
CA VAL A 353 -1.66 11.40 -2.38
C VAL A 353 -3.10 11.74 -2.03
N GLY A 354 -3.33 12.31 -0.83
CA GLY A 354 -4.68 12.66 -0.39
C GLY A 354 -5.35 13.73 -1.28
N ILE A 355 -4.59 14.75 -1.68
CA ILE A 355 -5.06 15.77 -2.61
C ILE A 355 -5.41 15.14 -3.96
N SER A 356 -4.56 14.28 -4.51
CA SER A 356 -4.79 13.64 -5.80
C SER A 356 -6.05 12.76 -5.81
N VAL A 357 -6.33 12.05 -4.72
CA VAL A 357 -7.59 11.30 -4.56
C VAL A 357 -8.79 12.26 -4.65
N PHE A 358 -8.84 13.30 -3.82
CA PHE A 358 -9.97 14.25 -3.80
C PHE A 358 -10.17 14.99 -5.14
N LEU A 359 -9.07 15.25 -5.85
CA LEU A 359 -9.04 15.95 -7.13
C LEU A 359 -9.30 15.04 -8.34
N GLU A 360 -9.44 13.73 -8.15
CA GLU A 360 -9.52 12.72 -9.22
C GLU A 360 -8.29 12.75 -10.16
N ASP A 361 -7.11 13.12 -9.64
CA ASP A 361 -5.87 13.27 -10.40
C ASP A 361 -4.98 12.01 -10.29
N ARG A 362 -5.25 11.03 -11.15
CA ARG A 362 -4.51 9.76 -11.18
C ARG A 362 -3.02 9.94 -11.50
N ALA A 363 -2.66 10.92 -12.32
CA ALA A 363 -1.27 11.13 -12.74
C ALA A 363 -0.42 11.67 -11.57
N ALA A 364 -0.95 12.65 -10.85
CA ALA A 364 -0.32 13.16 -9.63
C ALA A 364 -0.25 12.09 -8.54
N TYR A 365 -1.31 11.29 -8.36
CA TYR A 365 -1.33 10.17 -7.41
C TYR A 365 -0.21 9.17 -7.70
N ASN A 366 -0.11 8.68 -8.95
CA ASN A 366 0.92 7.70 -9.33
C ASN A 366 2.34 8.25 -9.13
N SER A 367 2.55 9.53 -9.46
CA SER A 367 3.84 10.21 -9.26
C SER A 367 4.20 10.33 -7.77
N ALA A 368 3.22 10.65 -6.92
CA ALA A 368 3.40 10.72 -5.47
C ALA A 368 3.68 9.34 -4.87
N ILE A 369 2.98 8.28 -5.28
CA ILE A 369 3.24 6.90 -4.83
C ILE A 369 4.65 6.44 -5.20
N ALA A 370 5.12 6.74 -6.42
CA ALA A 370 6.47 6.36 -6.82
C ALA A 370 7.56 7.02 -5.95
N ARG A 371 7.39 8.32 -5.64
CA ARG A 371 8.28 9.05 -4.73
C ARG A 371 8.21 8.53 -3.31
N TYR A 372 6.98 8.29 -2.83
CA TYR A 372 6.72 7.69 -1.54
C TYR A 372 7.49 6.38 -1.34
N LEU A 373 7.41 5.44 -2.28
CA LEU A 373 8.09 4.14 -2.19
C LEU A 373 9.61 4.29 -2.07
N ASN A 374 10.22 5.13 -2.91
CA ASN A 374 11.66 5.44 -2.83
C ASN A 374 12.03 6.05 -1.47
N ARG A 375 11.18 6.94 -0.95
CA ARG A 375 11.44 7.58 0.33
C ARG A 375 11.28 6.63 1.50
N VAL A 376 10.31 5.72 1.51
CA VAL A 376 10.20 4.71 2.58
C VAL A 376 11.47 3.86 2.66
N HIS A 377 12.00 3.44 1.51
CA HIS A 377 13.26 2.71 1.44
C HIS A 377 14.42 3.52 2.02
N ALA A 378 14.51 4.81 1.69
CA ALA A 378 15.56 5.69 2.20
C ALA A 378 15.38 6.16 3.65
N PHE A 379 14.18 5.96 4.25
CA PHE A 379 13.86 6.50 5.57
C PHE A 379 13.99 5.48 6.69
N VAL A 380 13.66 4.21 6.44
CA VAL A 380 13.80 3.12 7.43
C VAL A 380 14.82 2.15 6.90
N TYR A 381 15.82 1.79 7.69
CA TYR A 381 16.83 0.82 7.31
C TYR A 381 16.37 -0.62 7.57
N LEU A 382 16.71 -1.51 6.64
CA LEU A 382 16.71 -2.95 6.84
C LEU A 382 18.10 -3.49 6.50
N THR A 383 18.52 -4.57 7.16
CA THR A 383 19.80 -5.24 6.90
C THR A 383 19.92 -5.75 5.47
N THR A 384 18.79 -5.98 4.80
CA THR A 384 18.73 -6.32 3.37
C THR A 384 19.19 -5.19 2.44
N ASP A 385 19.32 -3.95 2.94
CA ASP A 385 19.86 -2.82 2.19
C ASP A 385 21.38 -2.89 2.02
N GLY A 386 22.04 -3.80 2.76
CA GLY A 386 23.48 -3.93 2.79
C GLY A 386 24.12 -3.10 3.91
N ALA A 387 25.40 -2.76 3.74
CA ALA A 387 26.20 -2.14 4.81
C ALA A 387 25.76 -0.71 5.19
N LEU A 388 25.07 -0.01 4.28
CA LEU A 388 24.63 1.37 4.46
C LEU A 388 23.16 1.53 4.05
N PRO A 389 22.44 2.51 4.60
CA PRO A 389 21.10 2.86 4.15
C PRO A 389 21.03 3.20 2.66
N TYR A 390 19.91 2.82 2.07
CA TYR A 390 19.54 3.27 0.73
C TYR A 390 19.40 4.80 0.69
N THR A 391 19.85 5.41 -0.40
CA THR A 391 19.72 6.84 -0.66
C THR A 391 18.80 7.06 -1.85
N VAL A 392 17.90 8.05 -1.74
CA VAL A 392 17.03 8.41 -2.87
C VAL A 392 17.88 8.79 -4.09
N PRO A 393 17.52 8.33 -5.31
CA PRO A 393 18.25 8.68 -6.53
C PRO A 393 18.33 10.19 -6.70
N GLY A 394 19.53 10.70 -7.01
CA GLY A 394 19.78 12.13 -7.17
C GLY A 394 19.99 12.92 -5.86
N SER A 395 20.01 12.26 -4.69
CA SER A 395 20.27 12.92 -3.40
C SER A 395 21.70 13.48 -3.24
N GLY A 396 22.65 13.04 -4.07
CA GLY A 396 24.06 13.44 -3.94
C GLY A 396 24.81 12.80 -2.76
N LEU A 397 24.17 11.92 -1.99
CA LEU A 397 24.77 11.15 -0.91
C LEU A 397 25.51 9.94 -1.49
N THR A 398 26.79 10.11 -1.86
CA THR A 398 27.57 9.09 -2.60
C THR A 398 28.65 8.41 -1.77
N THR A 399 28.91 8.88 -0.55
CA THR A 399 29.94 8.34 0.34
C THR A 399 29.37 7.91 1.69
N SER A 400 30.02 6.94 2.35
CA SER A 400 29.61 6.46 3.67
C SER A 400 29.52 7.59 4.70
N SER A 401 30.47 8.53 4.69
CA SER A 401 30.46 9.67 5.62
C SER A 401 29.27 10.61 5.39
N GLN A 402 28.87 10.83 4.14
CA GLN A 402 27.69 11.64 3.83
C GLN A 402 26.42 10.95 4.29
N ILE A 403 26.30 9.64 4.07
CA ILE A 403 25.14 8.85 4.47
C ILE A 403 25.04 8.81 6.01
N ILE A 404 26.13 8.51 6.70
CA ILE A 404 26.17 8.52 8.18
C ILE A 404 25.85 9.91 8.73
N GLY A 405 26.39 10.97 8.13
CA GLY A 405 26.06 12.35 8.50
C GLY A 405 24.56 12.66 8.34
N TYR A 406 23.95 12.22 7.23
CA TYR A 406 22.51 12.37 6.99
C TYR A 406 21.64 11.55 7.95
N TRP A 407 22.17 10.43 8.46
CA TRP A 407 21.58 9.58 9.50
C TRP A 407 22.03 10.00 10.91
N GLN A 408 22.29 11.31 11.10
CA GLN A 408 22.54 11.93 12.40
C GLN A 408 23.76 11.34 13.13
N GLY A 409 24.79 10.95 12.37
CA GLY A 409 26.02 10.36 12.90
C GLY A 409 25.91 8.88 13.27
N GLN A 410 24.75 8.25 13.08
CA GLN A 410 24.59 6.82 13.37
C GLN A 410 25.35 5.98 12.34
N SER A 411 26.29 5.16 12.80
CA SER A 411 27.15 4.32 11.94
C SER A 411 26.86 2.82 12.05
N THR A 412 26.04 2.41 13.02
CA THR A 412 25.61 1.01 13.18
C THR A 412 24.14 0.91 12.80
N PHE A 413 23.85 0.19 11.72
CA PHE A 413 22.50 0.08 11.17
C PHE A 413 21.89 -1.28 11.50
N VAL A 414 20.65 -1.27 12.01
CA VAL A 414 19.87 -2.46 12.36
C VAL A 414 18.42 -2.28 11.90
N ASN A 415 17.72 -3.38 11.67
CA ASN A 415 16.32 -3.36 11.23
C ASN A 415 15.47 -2.41 12.08
N GLY A 416 14.73 -1.52 11.42
CA GLY A 416 13.80 -0.60 12.07
C GLY A 416 14.41 0.73 12.53
N LEU A 417 15.73 0.89 12.43
CA LEU A 417 16.35 2.20 12.59
C LEU A 417 15.83 3.14 11.50
N ALA A 418 15.30 4.29 11.90
CA ALA A 418 14.84 5.33 10.99
C ALA A 418 15.86 6.46 10.89
N GLN A 419 15.86 7.18 9.76
CA GLN A 419 16.81 8.24 9.43
C GLN A 419 16.85 9.37 10.47
N GLU A 420 15.75 9.60 11.19
CA GLU A 420 15.64 10.63 12.23
C GLU A 420 15.84 10.11 13.66
N THR A 421 16.08 8.81 13.86
CA THR A 421 16.10 8.17 15.21
C THR A 421 17.04 8.88 16.17
N CYS A 422 18.25 9.22 15.71
CA CYS A 422 19.27 9.86 16.54
C CYS A 422 19.16 11.38 16.60
N ARG A 423 18.20 11.97 15.88
CA ARG A 423 17.81 13.37 16.11
C ARG A 423 16.80 13.41 17.26
N ASP A 424 15.64 12.79 17.05
CA ASP A 424 14.61 12.59 18.07
C ASP A 424 13.46 11.69 17.54
N PHE A 425 12.67 11.17 18.48
CA PHE A 425 11.55 10.29 18.16
C PHE A 425 10.34 11.06 17.63
N VAL A 426 10.23 12.37 17.90
CA VAL A 426 9.14 13.21 17.40
C VAL A 426 9.16 13.27 15.86
N HIS A 427 10.32 13.59 15.27
CA HIS A 427 10.51 13.64 13.82
C HIS A 427 10.53 12.26 13.18
N THR A 428 11.03 11.25 13.90
CA THR A 428 10.89 9.85 13.49
C THR A 428 9.41 9.48 13.36
N GLY A 429 8.59 9.88 14.34
CA GLY A 429 7.15 9.66 14.37
C GLY A 429 6.43 10.26 13.17
N TYR A 430 6.81 11.48 12.74
CA TYR A 430 6.22 12.11 11.54
C TYR A 430 6.43 11.28 10.26
N GLY A 431 7.62 10.70 10.09
CA GLY A 431 7.88 9.83 8.95
C GLY A 431 7.08 8.52 9.04
N ILE A 432 7.03 7.90 10.22
CA ILE A 432 6.30 6.63 10.43
C ILE A 432 4.79 6.80 10.25
N SER A 433 4.21 7.91 10.74
CA SER A 433 2.77 8.19 10.53
C SER A 433 2.48 8.38 9.04
N ALA A 434 3.28 9.18 8.33
CA ALA A 434 3.08 9.39 6.90
C ALA A 434 3.23 8.09 6.07
N ILE A 435 4.15 7.19 6.46
CA ILE A 435 4.25 5.84 5.88
C ILE A 435 2.95 5.07 6.09
N SER A 436 2.43 5.06 7.31
CA SER A 436 1.20 4.37 7.65
C SER A 436 0.00 4.94 6.88
N HIS A 437 -0.11 6.27 6.79
CA HIS A 437 -1.25 6.96 6.19
C HIS A 437 -1.32 6.82 4.68
N VAL A 438 -0.17 6.88 4.00
CA VAL A 438 -0.11 6.67 2.55
C VAL A 438 -0.43 5.22 2.21
N ALA A 439 0.14 4.26 2.94
CA ALA A 439 -0.17 2.84 2.73
C ALA A 439 -1.66 2.54 2.96
N GLU A 440 -2.26 3.15 3.99
CA GLU A 440 -3.68 2.98 4.26
C GLU A 440 -4.58 3.64 3.20
N THR A 441 -4.26 4.87 2.80
CA THR A 441 -4.97 5.54 1.71
C THR A 441 -4.89 4.71 0.44
N ALA A 442 -3.70 4.25 0.05
CA ALA A 442 -3.53 3.43 -1.15
C ALA A 442 -4.35 2.12 -1.08
N ARG A 443 -4.36 1.44 0.08
CA ARG A 443 -5.18 0.23 0.29
C ARG A 443 -6.67 0.51 0.08
N ILE A 444 -7.19 1.62 0.61
CA ILE A 444 -8.58 2.05 0.40
C ILE A 444 -8.86 2.29 -1.09
N GLN A 445 -7.87 2.77 -1.83
CA GLN A 445 -7.94 2.94 -3.29
C GLN A 445 -7.76 1.64 -4.08
N GLY A 446 -7.68 0.48 -3.42
CA GLY A 446 -7.48 -0.82 -4.04
C GLY A 446 -6.04 -1.11 -4.47
N GLN A 447 -5.07 -0.31 -4.01
CA GLN A 447 -3.64 -0.51 -4.26
C GLN A 447 -2.95 -0.97 -2.97
N ASP A 448 -2.64 -2.26 -2.88
CA ASP A 448 -1.86 -2.78 -1.76
C ASP A 448 -0.37 -2.42 -1.90
N LEU A 449 0.12 -1.63 -0.96
CA LEU A 449 1.53 -1.22 -0.86
C LEU A 449 2.29 -1.95 0.26
N TYR A 450 1.59 -2.71 1.12
CA TYR A 450 2.21 -3.39 2.25
C TYR A 450 3.29 -4.42 1.85
N PRO A 451 3.23 -5.10 0.68
CA PRO A 451 4.35 -5.92 0.23
C PRO A 451 5.66 -5.14 0.04
N GLN A 452 5.60 -3.86 -0.31
CA GLN A 452 6.76 -3.01 -0.56
C GLN A 452 7.22 -2.26 0.71
N VAL A 453 6.29 -1.84 1.56
CA VAL A 453 6.57 -0.94 2.71
C VAL A 453 6.34 -1.58 4.07
N GLY A 454 5.59 -2.67 4.14
CA GLY A 454 5.11 -3.26 5.39
C GLY A 454 6.22 -3.75 6.30
N GLU A 455 7.24 -4.43 5.77
CA GLU A 455 8.36 -4.90 6.60
C GLU A 455 9.12 -3.73 7.24
N ARG A 456 9.39 -2.67 6.49
CA ARG A 456 10.00 -1.44 7.02
C ARG A 456 9.13 -0.81 8.08
N LEU A 457 7.84 -0.64 7.79
CA LEU A 457 6.89 -0.05 8.74
C LEU A 457 6.83 -0.85 10.05
N ARG A 458 6.73 -2.18 9.96
CA ARG A 458 6.68 -3.10 11.11
C ARG A 458 7.94 -3.00 11.96
N GLN A 459 9.11 -3.05 11.32
CA GLN A 459 10.39 -2.96 12.03
C GLN A 459 10.61 -1.58 12.65
N ALA A 460 10.26 -0.50 11.94
CA ALA A 460 10.34 0.86 12.47
C ALA A 460 9.43 1.02 13.70
N LEU A 461 8.15 0.64 13.60
CA LEU A 461 7.23 0.68 14.72
C LEU A 461 7.74 -0.14 15.91
N GLY A 462 8.24 -1.35 15.68
CA GLY A 462 8.77 -2.21 16.73
C GLY A 462 9.99 -1.59 17.43
N PHE A 463 10.97 -1.16 16.65
CA PHE A 463 12.21 -0.57 17.14
C PHE A 463 11.96 0.70 17.97
N GLN A 464 11.19 1.65 17.42
CA GLN A 464 10.93 2.90 18.13
C GLN A 464 10.08 2.66 19.38
N SER A 465 9.10 1.74 19.32
CA SER A 465 8.30 1.39 20.49
C SER A 465 9.13 0.78 21.62
N THR A 466 10.13 -0.07 21.29
CA THR A 466 11.04 -0.66 22.29
C THR A 466 11.72 0.41 23.15
N TYR A 467 12.28 1.43 22.52
CA TYR A 467 13.03 2.46 23.23
C TYR A 467 12.13 3.54 23.83
N GLU A 468 10.99 3.83 23.22
CA GLU A 468 9.98 4.73 23.81
C GLU A 468 9.45 4.16 25.14
N LEU A 469 9.25 2.84 25.21
CA LEU A 469 8.77 2.13 26.40
C LEU A 469 9.78 2.01 27.55
N GLY A 470 11.00 2.53 27.42
CA GLY A 470 11.93 2.54 28.54
C GLY A 470 13.16 1.65 28.41
N THR A 471 13.28 0.84 27.35
CA THR A 471 14.43 -0.06 27.18
C THR A 471 15.75 0.71 27.22
N ALA A 472 16.75 0.13 27.89
CA ALA A 472 18.09 0.70 27.97
C ALA A 472 18.69 0.88 26.58
N VAL A 473 19.18 2.09 26.29
CA VAL A 473 19.77 2.42 24.99
C VAL A 473 21.22 1.93 24.97
N PRO A 474 21.61 1.05 24.03
CA PRO A 474 22.98 0.58 23.95
C PRO A 474 23.91 1.69 23.44
N SER A 475 25.19 1.64 23.81
CA SER A 475 26.18 2.68 23.44
C SER A 475 26.36 2.89 21.94
N TRP A 476 26.09 1.86 21.12
CA TRP A 476 26.16 1.96 19.66
C TRP A 476 24.97 2.72 19.05
N LEU A 477 23.86 2.87 19.77
CA LEU A 477 22.66 3.55 19.27
C LEU A 477 22.69 5.01 19.74
N CYS A 478 22.88 5.93 18.80
CA CYS A 478 22.83 7.38 19.04
C CYS A 478 23.78 7.83 20.17
N GLY A 479 24.94 7.18 20.29
CA GLY A 479 25.89 7.46 21.37
C GLY A 479 25.43 7.04 22.77
N GLY A 480 24.46 6.10 22.87
CA GLY A 480 23.95 5.60 24.14
C GLY A 480 22.74 6.36 24.69
N SER A 481 22.14 7.28 23.92
CA SER A 481 20.96 8.02 24.34
C SER A 481 20.05 8.36 23.16
N VAL A 482 18.74 8.22 23.35
CA VAL A 482 17.73 8.68 22.37
C VAL A 482 16.84 9.75 22.99
N ASN A 483 16.39 10.71 22.18
CA ASN A 483 15.39 11.69 22.60
C ASN A 483 13.99 11.16 22.30
N ARG A 484 13.27 10.73 23.35
CA ARG A 484 11.93 10.13 23.27
C ARG A 484 10.84 11.15 22.95
N GLY A 485 9.63 10.68 22.70
CA GLY A 485 8.47 11.50 22.34
C GLY A 485 7.91 11.13 20.99
N LEU A 486 7.79 9.82 20.70
CA LEU A 486 7.32 9.31 19.40
C LEU A 486 5.94 9.89 19.00
N GLY A 487 5.14 10.23 20.00
CA GLY A 487 3.80 10.80 19.81
C GLY A 487 2.75 9.74 19.46
N PRO A 488 1.51 10.18 19.15
CA PRO A 488 0.36 9.31 18.94
C PRO A 488 0.31 8.71 17.52
N VAL A 489 1.39 8.09 17.05
CA VAL A 489 1.61 7.77 15.63
C VAL A 489 1.52 6.28 15.28
N THR A 490 1.34 5.42 16.28
CA THR A 490 1.47 3.96 16.08
C THR A 490 0.19 3.31 15.57
N GLU A 491 -0.97 3.93 15.79
CA GLU A 491 -2.28 3.28 15.69
C GLU A 491 -2.59 2.75 14.28
N VAL A 492 -2.42 3.58 13.23
CA VAL A 492 -2.72 3.19 11.84
C VAL A 492 -1.84 2.04 11.40
N GLY A 493 -0.52 2.17 11.57
CA GLY A 493 0.44 1.15 11.17
C GLY A 493 0.33 -0.13 12.00
N TYR A 494 0.05 -0.01 13.30
CA TYR A 494 -0.22 -1.15 14.17
C TYR A 494 -1.48 -1.91 13.74
N ASN A 495 -2.59 -1.21 13.51
CA ASN A 495 -3.83 -1.85 13.05
C ASN A 495 -3.61 -2.59 11.71
N ALA A 496 -2.85 -1.98 10.80
CA ALA A 496 -2.50 -2.62 9.54
C ALA A 496 -1.68 -3.90 9.71
N MET A 497 -0.53 -3.79 10.37
CA MET A 497 0.46 -4.85 10.44
C MET A 497 0.04 -5.96 11.41
N HIS A 498 -0.50 -5.61 12.58
CA HIS A 498 -0.92 -6.59 13.58
C HIS A 498 -2.31 -7.14 13.31
N ASN A 499 -3.34 -6.29 13.28
CA ASN A 499 -4.74 -6.74 13.26
C ASN A 499 -5.12 -7.33 11.89
N ARG A 500 -4.71 -6.71 10.79
CA ARG A 500 -5.07 -7.18 9.43
C ARG A 500 -4.08 -8.18 8.85
N LEU A 501 -2.78 -7.95 9.02
CA LEU A 501 -1.74 -8.80 8.42
C LEU A 501 -1.18 -9.87 9.38
N GLY A 502 -1.59 -9.88 10.65
CA GLY A 502 -1.30 -10.97 11.58
C GLY A 502 0.12 -10.99 12.16
N TYR A 503 0.90 -9.91 12.00
CA TYR A 503 2.25 -9.87 12.57
C TYR A 503 2.23 -9.66 14.08
N ALA A 504 3.01 -10.45 14.83
CA ALA A 504 3.20 -10.20 16.26
C ALA A 504 4.03 -8.92 16.47
N MET A 505 3.46 -7.94 17.19
CA MET A 505 4.07 -6.62 17.41
C MET A 505 3.96 -6.18 18.87
N ALA A 506 4.41 -7.01 19.82
CA ALA A 506 4.14 -6.84 21.25
C ALA A 506 4.54 -5.47 21.83
N ASN A 507 5.70 -4.92 21.45
CA ASN A 507 6.12 -3.59 21.92
C ASN A 507 5.24 -2.48 21.35
N THR A 508 4.95 -2.53 20.05
CA THR A 508 4.04 -1.57 19.42
C THR A 508 2.63 -1.68 19.99
N GLN A 509 2.11 -2.89 20.21
CA GLN A 509 0.83 -3.13 20.86
C GLN A 509 0.77 -2.49 22.24
N THR A 510 1.80 -2.73 23.06
CA THR A 510 1.90 -2.17 24.41
C THR A 510 1.89 -0.65 24.37
N LEU A 511 2.73 -0.04 23.51
CA LEU A 511 2.79 1.41 23.37
C LEU A 511 1.48 2.00 22.87
N THR A 512 0.91 1.44 21.79
CA THR A 512 -0.40 1.88 21.24
C THR A 512 -1.46 1.84 22.33
N ASN A 513 -1.58 0.73 23.07
CA ASN A 513 -2.59 0.60 24.11
C ASN A 513 -2.38 1.59 25.27
N GLN A 514 -1.14 1.89 25.66
CA GLN A 514 -0.84 2.91 26.68
C GLN A 514 -1.16 4.34 26.24
N GLN A 515 -1.11 4.60 24.93
CA GLN A 515 -1.38 5.92 24.36
C GLN A 515 -2.86 6.16 24.03
N ARG A 516 -3.72 5.13 24.08
CA ARG A 516 -5.15 5.25 23.83
C ARG A 516 -5.86 6.00 24.98
N PRO A 517 -6.81 6.93 24.70
CA PRO A 517 -7.13 7.44 23.37
C PRO A 517 -6.08 8.42 22.85
N ALA A 518 -5.57 8.13 21.65
CA ALA A 518 -4.65 9.00 20.93
C ALA A 518 -5.38 10.25 20.42
N GLY A 519 -4.92 11.43 20.88
CA GLY A 519 -5.44 12.73 20.47
C GLY A 519 -4.86 13.21 19.14
N THR A 520 -4.19 14.36 19.15
CA THR A 520 -3.51 14.92 17.98
C THR A 520 -2.12 15.40 18.34
N ASN A 521 -1.20 15.40 17.37
CA ASN A 521 0.10 16.08 17.49
C ASN A 521 0.06 17.57 17.13
N ASN A 522 -1.13 18.15 16.87
CA ASN A 522 -1.36 19.53 16.40
C ASN A 522 -0.71 19.84 15.03
N LEU A 523 -0.33 18.81 14.25
CA LEU A 523 0.28 18.95 12.93
C LEU A 523 -0.57 18.27 11.84
N PHE A 524 -0.72 16.94 11.91
CA PHE A 524 -1.44 16.16 10.89
C PHE A 524 -1.93 14.77 11.34
N VAL A 525 -1.46 14.30 12.49
CA VAL A 525 -1.94 13.07 13.16
C VAL A 525 -3.09 13.48 14.07
N ALA A 526 -4.26 12.88 13.89
CA ALA A 526 -5.46 13.27 14.62
C ALA A 526 -6.47 12.13 14.72
N TRP A 527 -6.87 11.81 15.95
CA TRP A 527 -7.99 10.93 16.27
C TRP A 527 -7.84 9.50 15.75
N GLU A 528 -6.61 8.98 15.75
CA GLU A 528 -6.33 7.69 15.13
C GLU A 528 -6.87 6.52 15.95
N THR A 529 -6.90 6.60 17.29
CA THR A 529 -7.63 5.60 18.09
C THR A 529 -9.10 5.53 17.73
N LEU A 530 -9.72 6.69 17.48
CA LEU A 530 -11.12 6.74 17.08
C LEU A 530 -11.32 6.09 15.71
N THR A 531 -10.44 6.34 14.75
CA THR A 531 -10.65 5.94 13.34
C THR A 531 -10.10 4.56 13.00
N HIS A 532 -8.98 4.15 13.60
CA HIS A 532 -8.22 2.94 13.24
C HIS A 532 -8.04 1.96 14.39
N GLY A 533 -8.33 2.34 15.64
CA GLY A 533 -8.25 1.42 16.77
C GLY A 533 -9.11 0.19 16.52
N ASP A 534 -8.47 -0.97 16.40
CA ASP A 534 -9.07 -2.29 16.15
C ASP A 534 -10.15 -2.30 15.05
N ASN A 535 -9.97 -1.42 14.04
CA ASN A 535 -10.90 -1.28 12.93
C ASN A 535 -10.57 -2.32 11.85
N PRO A 536 -11.46 -3.27 11.55
CA PRO A 536 -11.16 -4.36 10.62
C PRO A 536 -11.23 -3.97 9.14
N SER A 537 -11.77 -2.78 8.83
CA SER A 537 -12.04 -2.33 7.46
C SER A 537 -10.83 -1.73 6.76
#